data_AF-J9C340-F1
#
_entry.id   AF-J9C340-F1
#
_cell.length_a   1.000
_cell.length_b   1.000
_cell.length_c   1.000
_cell.angle_alpha   90.00
_cell.angle_beta   90.00
_cell.angle_gamma   90.00
#
_symmetry.space_group_name_H-M   'P 1'
#
loop_
_entity.id
_entity.type
_entity.pdbx_description
1 polymer ?
#
loop_
_entity_poly.entity_id
_entity_poly.type
_entity_poly.pdbx_seq_one_letter_code
_entity_poly.pdbx_strand_id
1 'polypeptide(L)'
;MIRLMMKMLWARKLRYGWLLGELLLVSLISWVLLDPLVTLWSVSSQPNGFETQGLYRVVLAEYQNGTAAYDPAAVANDQRLTNKWRLLELVRSQPQVEHATFFGPCGPFSQSSLYAACQLDTLSTYAWGIHVVPGSNYFQTMQFMEDQQTNAQLDE
;
A
#
# COMPACT_ATOMS: atom_id res chain seq x y z
N MET A 1 -38.46 -38.83 -5.42
CA MET A 1 -37.28 -39.40 -4.73
C MET A 1 -36.76 -38.52 -3.59
N ILE A 2 -36.64 -37.20 -3.76
CA ILE A 2 -36.25 -36.25 -2.69
C ILE A 2 -37.10 -36.30 -1.40
N ARG A 3 -38.42 -36.54 -1.52
CA ARG A 3 -39.32 -36.65 -0.34
C ARG A 3 -39.00 -37.86 0.56
N LEU A 4 -38.46 -38.95 0.00
CA LEU A 4 -38.04 -40.14 0.75
C LEU A 4 -36.70 -39.92 1.43
N MET A 5 -35.74 -39.27 0.77
CA MET A 5 -34.48 -38.83 1.39
C MET A 5 -34.73 -37.88 2.56
N MET A 6 -35.62 -36.90 2.41
CA MET A 6 -36.01 -35.99 3.51
C MET A 6 -36.61 -36.73 4.71
N LYS A 7 -37.47 -37.74 4.47
CA LYS A 7 -38.08 -38.53 5.56
C LYS A 7 -37.05 -39.38 6.32
N MET A 8 -36.06 -39.96 5.62
CA MET A 8 -34.98 -40.72 6.26
C MET A 8 -34.02 -39.83 7.05
N LEU A 9 -33.73 -38.62 6.56
CA LEU A 9 -32.96 -37.61 7.29
C LEU A 9 -33.67 -37.15 8.57
N TRP A 10 -35.00 -37.02 8.53
CA TRP A 10 -35.81 -36.56 9.65
C TRP A 10 -35.86 -37.56 10.82
N ALA A 11 -35.71 -38.86 10.55
CA ALA A 11 -35.72 -39.92 11.57
C ALA A 11 -34.45 -39.97 12.43
N ARG A 12 -33.34 -39.32 12.02
CA ARG A 12 -32.05 -39.29 12.74
C ARG A 12 -31.62 -37.85 13.11
N LYS A 13 -32.61 -36.99 13.33
CA LYS A 13 -32.54 -35.53 13.46
C LYS A 13 -31.47 -34.98 14.40
N LEU A 14 -31.24 -35.61 15.57
CA LEU A 14 -30.28 -35.09 16.54
C LEU A 14 -28.82 -35.26 16.09
N ARG A 15 -28.46 -36.43 15.54
CA ARG A 15 -27.06 -36.70 15.15
C ARG A 15 -26.69 -35.97 13.86
N TYR A 16 -27.59 -35.92 12.87
CA TYR A 16 -27.32 -35.21 11.62
C TYR A 16 -27.49 -33.70 11.73
N GLY A 17 -28.36 -33.20 12.63
CA GLY A 17 -28.48 -31.78 12.90
C GLY A 17 -27.21 -31.21 13.56
N TRP A 18 -26.61 -31.95 14.48
CA TRP A 18 -25.32 -31.59 15.07
C TRP A 18 -24.21 -31.53 14.01
N LEU A 19 -24.09 -32.57 13.19
CA LEU A 19 -23.10 -32.62 12.09
C LEU A 19 -23.30 -31.47 11.08
N LEU A 20 -24.54 -31.16 10.73
CA LEU A 20 -24.85 -30.05 9.83
C LEU A 20 -24.49 -28.70 10.48
N GLY A 21 -24.78 -28.52 11.77
CA GLY A 21 -24.42 -27.32 12.51
C GLY A 21 -22.90 -27.12 12.58
N GLU A 22 -22.16 -28.20 12.84
CA GLU A 22 -20.69 -28.19 12.84
C GLU A 22 -20.14 -27.84 11.45
N LEU A 23 -20.68 -28.44 10.38
CA LEU A 23 -20.27 -28.14 9.01
C LEU A 23 -20.54 -26.68 8.63
N LEU A 24 -21.70 -26.14 9.01
CA LEU A 24 -22.04 -24.73 8.76
C LEU A 24 -21.12 -23.80 9.54
N LEU A 25 -20.79 -24.12 10.79
CA LEU A 25 -19.87 -23.35 11.61
C LEU A 25 -18.45 -23.35 11.04
N VAL A 26 -17.93 -24.53 10.65
CA VAL A 26 -16.62 -24.66 10.00
C VAL A 26 -16.60 -23.91 8.67
N SER A 27 -17.68 -23.97 7.89
CA SER A 27 -17.79 -23.22 6.63
C SER A 27 -17.76 -21.70 6.86
N LEU A 28 -18.48 -21.20 7.87
CA LEU A 28 -18.52 -19.76 8.18
C LEU A 28 -17.14 -19.27 8.63
N ILE A 29 -16.47 -20.00 9.52
CA ILE A 29 -15.12 -19.68 9.99
C ILE A 29 -14.12 -19.72 8.82
N SER A 30 -14.23 -20.74 7.96
CA SER A 30 -13.34 -20.87 6.78
C SER A 30 -13.52 -19.69 5.83
N TRP A 31 -14.74 -19.22 5.60
CA TRP A 31 -14.99 -18.05 4.76
C TRP A 31 -14.36 -16.77 5.33
N VAL A 32 -14.51 -16.55 6.64
CA VAL A 32 -13.91 -15.40 7.34
C VAL A 32 -12.38 -15.41 7.27
N LEU A 33 -11.76 -16.59 7.22
CA LEU A 33 -10.31 -16.73 7.06
C LEU A 33 -9.85 -16.66 5.61
N LEU A 34 -10.61 -17.23 4.68
CA LEU A 34 -10.26 -17.27 3.26
C LEU A 34 -10.32 -15.89 2.62
N ASP A 35 -11.28 -15.04 3.01
CA ASP A 35 -11.44 -13.70 2.44
C ASP A 35 -10.17 -12.81 2.58
N PRO A 36 -9.58 -12.61 3.78
CA PRO A 36 -8.33 -11.87 3.91
C PRO A 36 -7.14 -12.60 3.28
N LEU A 37 -7.14 -13.94 3.23
CA LEU A 37 -6.06 -14.70 2.61
C LEU A 37 -6.03 -14.54 1.09
N VAL A 38 -7.19 -14.62 0.44
CA VAL A 38 -7.30 -14.49 -1.02
C VAL A 38 -6.96 -13.06 -1.45
N THR A 39 -7.45 -12.06 -0.72
CA THR A 39 -7.12 -10.65 -0.99
C THR A 39 -5.64 -10.37 -0.79
N LEU A 40 -5.03 -10.85 0.31
CA LEU A 40 -3.60 -10.70 0.54
C LEU A 40 -2.76 -11.43 -0.50
N TRP A 41 -3.17 -12.64 -0.89
CA TRP A 41 -2.49 -13.42 -1.92
C TRP A 41 -2.55 -12.71 -3.27
N SER A 42 -3.72 -12.19 -3.65
CA SER A 42 -3.90 -11.43 -4.88
C SER A 42 -2.96 -10.21 -4.91
N VAL A 43 -2.98 -9.38 -3.86
CA VAL A 43 -2.10 -8.20 -3.75
C VAL A 43 -0.63 -8.58 -3.78
N SER A 44 -0.24 -9.66 -3.08
CA SER A 44 1.14 -10.12 -3.03
C SER A 44 1.61 -10.78 -4.34
N SER A 45 0.69 -11.30 -5.15
CA SER A 45 1.00 -11.93 -6.43
C SER A 45 1.23 -10.92 -7.55
N GLN A 46 0.71 -9.70 -7.38
CA GLN A 46 0.86 -8.64 -8.36
C GLN A 46 2.29 -8.10 -8.33
N PRO A 47 2.96 -7.96 -9.51
CA PRO A 47 4.28 -7.36 -9.56
C PRO A 47 4.20 -5.92 -9.05
N ASN A 48 5.11 -5.54 -8.16
CA ASN A 48 5.12 -4.20 -7.57
C ASN A 48 5.38 -3.09 -8.59
N GLY A 49 5.90 -3.42 -9.78
CA GLY A 49 6.22 -2.45 -10.85
C GLY A 49 7.46 -1.60 -10.56
N PHE A 50 8.20 -1.88 -9.48
CA PHE A 50 9.44 -1.21 -9.11
C PHE A 50 10.35 -2.17 -8.33
N GLU A 51 11.64 -1.87 -8.30
CA GLU A 51 12.62 -2.73 -7.62
C GLU A 51 12.56 -2.53 -6.10
N THR A 52 12.25 -3.61 -5.38
CA THR A 52 12.17 -3.59 -3.90
C THR A 52 13.48 -3.99 -3.23
N GLN A 53 14.40 -4.63 -3.96
CA GLN A 53 15.66 -5.11 -3.42
C GLN A 53 16.60 -3.92 -3.20
N GLY A 54 17.17 -3.82 -1.99
CA GLY A 54 18.09 -2.72 -1.64
C GLY A 54 17.42 -1.37 -1.40
N LEU A 55 16.09 -1.28 -1.42
CA LEU A 55 15.38 -0.04 -1.10
C LEU A 55 15.18 0.10 0.42
N TYR A 56 15.69 1.19 1.00
CA TYR A 56 15.55 1.48 2.42
C TYR A 56 14.84 2.82 2.66
N ARG A 57 13.94 2.84 3.64
CA ARG A 57 13.24 4.05 4.07
C ARG A 57 13.80 4.56 5.39
N VAL A 58 14.36 5.76 5.36
CA VAL A 58 14.79 6.48 6.56
C VAL A 58 13.75 7.53 6.92
N VAL A 59 13.23 7.48 8.14
CA VAL A 59 12.28 8.47 8.67
C VAL A 59 13.00 9.36 9.65
N LEU A 60 13.07 10.65 9.32
CA LEU A 60 13.67 11.67 10.16
C LEU A 60 12.56 12.43 10.88
N ALA A 61 12.71 12.62 12.19
CA ALA A 61 11.83 13.41 13.02
C ALA A 61 12.53 14.71 13.45
N GLU A 62 11.76 15.78 13.60
CA GLU A 62 12.26 17.05 14.13
C GLU A 62 12.32 17.01 15.65
N TYR A 63 13.31 17.68 16.23
CA TYR A 63 13.42 17.82 17.68
C TYR A 63 12.25 18.63 18.25
N GLN A 64 11.76 18.24 19.42
CA GLN A 64 10.67 18.94 20.09
C GLN A 64 11.16 20.26 20.70
N ASN A 65 10.26 21.26 20.72
CA ASN A 65 10.51 22.55 21.36
C ASN A 65 10.82 22.35 22.85
N GLY A 66 11.94 22.89 23.32
CA GLY A 66 12.41 22.75 24.70
C GLY A 66 13.53 21.71 24.91
N THR A 67 13.92 20.95 23.88
CA THR A 67 15.14 20.12 23.93
C THR A 67 16.39 20.96 23.66
N ALA A 68 17.53 20.61 24.26
CA ALA A 68 18.78 21.37 24.08
C ALA A 68 19.30 21.35 22.63
N ALA A 69 18.88 20.37 21.83
CA ALA A 69 19.22 20.25 20.41
C ALA A 69 18.23 20.99 19.48
N TYR A 70 17.19 21.61 20.03
CA TYR A 70 16.22 22.37 19.26
C TYR A 70 16.78 23.76 18.94
N ASP A 71 16.98 24.02 17.65
CA ASP A 71 17.35 25.35 17.17
C ASP A 71 16.10 26.08 16.67
N PRO A 72 15.63 27.15 17.35
CA PRO A 72 14.48 27.92 16.93
C PRO A 72 14.71 28.70 15.62
N ALA A 73 15.97 29.01 15.26
CA ALA A 73 16.28 29.67 13.99
C ALA A 73 16.07 28.73 12.79
N ALA A 74 16.36 27.44 12.98
CA ALA A 74 16.20 26.39 11.97
C ALA A 74 14.74 26.03 11.63
N VAL A 75 13.76 26.64 12.31
CA VAL A 75 12.32 26.38 12.13
C VAL A 75 11.74 27.15 10.95
N ALA A 76 12.39 28.23 10.50
CA ALA A 76 11.95 28.98 9.33
C ALA A 76 11.83 28.07 8.09
N ASN A 77 10.75 28.20 7.32
CA ASN A 77 10.44 27.30 6.19
C ASN A 77 11.60 27.16 5.20
N ASP A 78 12.28 28.26 4.86
CA ASP A 78 13.41 28.27 3.93
C ASP A 78 14.61 27.48 4.48
N GLN A 79 14.89 27.62 5.78
CA GLN A 79 15.95 26.87 6.45
C GLN A 79 15.60 25.39 6.55
N ARG A 80 14.34 25.05 6.83
CA ARG A 80 13.88 23.65 6.85
C ARG A 80 14.05 22.97 5.49
N LEU A 81 13.69 23.67 4.41
CA LEU A 81 13.90 23.16 3.05
C LEU A 81 15.39 22.98 2.74
N THR A 82 16.22 23.98 3.06
CA THR A 82 17.67 23.92 2.86
C THR A 82 18.30 22.77 3.64
N ASN A 83 17.89 22.56 4.90
CA ASN A 83 18.36 21.48 5.75
C ASN A 83 17.95 20.10 5.21
N LYS A 84 16.72 19.96 4.68
CA LYS A 84 16.29 18.72 4.03
C LYS A 84 17.17 18.35 2.84
N TRP A 85 17.48 19.32 1.97
CA TRP A 85 18.38 19.10 0.83
C TRP A 85 19.79 18.75 1.28
N ARG A 86 20.32 19.43 2.31
CA ARG A 86 21.62 19.10 2.89
C ARG A 86 21.66 17.67 3.43
N LEU A 87 20.62 17.21 4.11
CA LEU A 87 20.53 15.85 4.63
C LEU A 87 20.47 14.82 3.50
N LEU A 88 19.73 15.09 2.43
CA LEU A 88 19.69 14.24 1.25
C LEU A 88 21.10 14.11 0.63
N GLU A 89 21.82 15.22 0.50
CA GLU A 89 23.17 15.22 -0.05
C GLU A 89 24.18 14.48 0.85
N LEU A 90 24.04 14.60 2.17
CA LEU A 90 24.83 13.83 3.13
C LEU A 90 24.62 12.31 2.98
N VAL A 91 23.38 11.88 2.69
CA VAL A 91 23.09 10.47 2.43
C VAL A 91 23.65 10.03 1.08
N ARG A 92 23.53 10.87 0.05
CA ARG A 92 24.08 10.60 -1.30
C ARG A 92 25.59 10.54 -1.35
N SER A 93 26.28 11.30 -0.49
CA SER A 93 27.75 11.28 -0.44
C SER A 93 28.33 10.00 0.17
N GLN A 94 27.51 9.12 0.74
CA GLN A 94 27.97 7.83 1.26
C GLN A 94 28.25 6.85 0.12
N PRO A 95 29.42 6.17 0.09
CA PRO A 95 29.80 5.29 -1.02
C PRO A 95 28.94 4.03 -1.15
N GLN A 96 28.14 3.70 -0.13
CA GLN A 96 27.23 2.54 -0.13
C GLN A 96 25.84 2.88 -0.69
N VAL A 97 25.54 4.16 -0.91
CA VAL A 97 24.23 4.61 -1.38
C VAL A 97 24.34 4.96 -2.85
N GLU A 98 23.67 4.17 -3.70
CA GLU A 98 23.63 4.44 -5.14
C GLU A 98 22.75 5.66 -5.46
N HIS A 99 21.52 5.65 -4.95
CA HIS A 99 20.54 6.71 -5.16
C HIS A 99 19.76 6.98 -3.87
N ALA A 100 19.41 8.25 -3.66
CA ALA A 100 18.54 8.65 -2.57
C ALA A 100 17.62 9.77 -3.03
N THR A 101 16.36 9.67 -2.60
CA THR A 101 15.28 10.60 -2.92
C THR A 101 14.48 10.96 -1.68
N PHE A 102 13.73 12.06 -1.76
CA PHE A 102 12.65 12.29 -0.83
C PHE A 102 11.48 11.35 -1.12
N PHE A 103 10.84 10.90 -0.05
CA PHE A 103 9.64 10.08 -0.14
C PHE A 103 8.45 10.85 0.42
N GLY A 104 7.45 11.08 -0.44
CA GLY A 104 6.25 11.84 -0.11
C GLY A 104 5.22 11.05 0.71
N PRO A 105 4.14 11.71 1.17
CA PRO A 105 3.07 11.04 1.88
C PRO A 105 2.21 10.16 0.97
N CYS A 106 2.30 10.28 -0.35
CA CYS A 106 1.62 9.42 -1.32
C CYS A 106 2.67 8.90 -2.31
N GLY A 107 2.86 7.58 -2.32
CA GLY A 107 3.88 6.88 -3.08
C GLY A 107 3.91 5.39 -2.68
N PRO A 108 4.75 4.56 -3.34
CA PRO A 108 4.88 3.14 -3.04
C PRO A 108 5.19 2.87 -1.56
N PHE A 109 4.48 1.95 -0.90
CA PHE A 109 4.54 1.70 0.56
C PHE A 109 3.97 2.80 1.48
N SER A 110 3.34 3.84 0.92
CA SER A 110 2.53 4.73 1.75
C SER A 110 1.16 4.14 2.03
N GLN A 111 0.64 4.37 3.23
CA GLN A 111 -0.75 4.04 3.60
C GLN A 111 -1.74 5.12 3.15
N SER A 112 -1.26 6.21 2.54
CA SER A 112 -2.08 7.31 2.07
C SER A 112 -2.08 7.39 0.55
N SER A 113 -3.26 7.67 0.01
CA SER A 113 -3.53 7.79 -1.42
C SER A 113 -3.98 9.22 -1.73
N LEU A 114 -3.47 9.79 -2.82
CA LEU A 114 -3.93 11.08 -3.34
C LEU A 114 -4.81 10.83 -4.57
N TYR A 115 -6.02 11.38 -4.53
CA TYR A 115 -6.91 11.45 -5.68
C TYR A 115 -7.20 12.91 -6.00
N ALA A 116 -6.98 13.29 -7.25
CA ALA A 116 -7.33 14.60 -7.76
C ALA A 116 -8.54 14.46 -8.68
N ALA A 117 -9.59 15.25 -8.42
CA ALA A 117 -10.70 15.36 -9.35
C ALA A 117 -10.24 16.19 -10.56
N CYS A 118 -10.32 15.62 -11.74
CA CYS A 118 -10.12 16.30 -13.00
C CYS A 118 -11.48 16.44 -13.66
N GLN A 119 -11.95 17.67 -13.80
CA GLN A 119 -13.21 17.98 -14.47
C GLN A 119 -12.93 18.76 -15.75
N LEU A 120 -13.51 18.28 -16.85
CA LEU A 120 -13.56 18.97 -18.12
C LEU A 120 -15.00 18.92 -18.62
N ASP A 121 -15.66 20.08 -18.64
CA ASP A 121 -17.09 20.23 -18.98
C ASP A 121 -18.01 19.33 -18.13
N THR A 122 -18.69 18.38 -18.78
CA THR A 122 -19.59 17.40 -18.17
C THR A 122 -18.86 16.13 -17.72
N LEU A 123 -17.60 15.94 -18.10
CA LEU A 123 -16.79 14.79 -17.70
C LEU A 123 -16.08 15.10 -16.39
N SER A 124 -16.28 14.24 -15.38
CA SER A 124 -15.56 14.26 -14.11
C SER A 124 -14.91 12.91 -13.91
N THR A 125 -13.60 12.92 -13.68
CA THR A 125 -12.83 11.72 -13.36
C THR A 125 -11.93 11.96 -12.16
N TYR A 126 -11.55 10.89 -11.48
CA TYR A 126 -10.57 10.94 -10.40
C TYR A 126 -9.26 10.34 -10.92
N ALA A 127 -8.20 11.15 -10.91
CA ALA A 127 -6.85 10.70 -11.20
C ALA A 127 -6.13 10.40 -9.89
N TRP A 128 -5.56 9.21 -9.78
CA TRP A 128 -4.61 8.90 -8.71
C TRP A 128 -3.26 9.58 -8.99
N GLY A 129 -2.65 10.16 -7.95
CA GLY A 129 -1.41 10.92 -8.09
C GLY A 129 -0.33 10.51 -7.07
N ILE A 130 0.93 10.69 -7.47
CA ILE A 130 2.11 10.55 -6.61
C ILE A 130 2.81 11.90 -6.52
N HIS A 131 3.21 12.31 -5.31
CA HIS A 131 4.03 13.51 -5.13
C HIS A 131 5.51 13.19 -5.32
N VAL A 132 6.12 13.83 -6.33
CA VAL A 132 7.55 13.71 -6.62
C VAL A 132 8.22 15.06 -6.42
N VAL A 133 9.38 15.06 -5.76
CA VAL A 133 10.20 16.27 -5.62
C VAL A 133 11.15 16.37 -6.82
N PRO A 134 11.07 17.43 -7.65
CA PRO A 134 11.99 17.60 -8.79
C PRO A 134 13.45 17.63 -8.33
N GLY A 135 14.36 17.01 -9.10
CA GLY A 135 15.80 16.98 -8.79
C GLY A 135 16.22 16.00 -7.68
N SER A 136 15.27 15.24 -7.10
CA SER A 136 15.56 14.26 -6.05
C SER A 136 15.94 12.86 -6.55
N ASN A 137 16.05 12.65 -7.87
CA ASN A 137 16.36 11.34 -8.49
C ASN A 137 15.36 10.23 -8.12
N TYR A 138 14.09 10.61 -7.90
CA TYR A 138 13.03 9.68 -7.49
C TYR A 138 12.88 8.47 -8.40
N PHE A 139 12.77 8.68 -9.72
CA PHE A 139 12.59 7.59 -10.69
C PHE A 139 13.82 6.67 -10.79
N GLN A 140 15.03 7.22 -10.64
CA GLN A 140 16.27 6.44 -10.60
C GLN A 140 16.36 5.60 -9.32
N THR A 141 15.90 6.14 -8.19
CA THR A 141 15.91 5.42 -6.91
C THR A 141 14.88 4.29 -6.88
N MET A 142 13.69 4.52 -7.44
CA MET A 142 12.63 3.52 -7.44
C MET A 142 12.78 2.48 -8.57
N GLN A 143 13.49 2.82 -9.66
CA GLN A 143 13.67 1.96 -10.83
C GLN A 143 12.34 1.35 -11.30
N PHE A 144 11.35 2.22 -11.58
CA PHE A 144 10.06 1.75 -12.09
C PHE A 144 10.26 0.95 -13.38
N MET A 145 9.69 -0.24 -13.40
CA MET A 145 9.66 -1.09 -14.57
C MET A 145 8.40 -0.77 -15.34
N GLU A 146 8.54 -0.45 -16.62
CA GLU A 146 7.38 -0.27 -17.49
C GLU A 146 6.77 -1.65 -17.74
N ASP A 147 5.57 -1.88 -17.19
CA ASP A 147 4.82 -3.07 -17.52
C ASP A 147 4.28 -2.92 -18.95
N GLN A 148 4.40 -3.96 -19.78
CA GLN A 148 3.99 -3.91 -21.18
C GLN A 148 2.46 -3.91 -21.36
N GLN A 149 1.71 -3.85 -20.27
CA GLN A 149 0.25 -3.83 -20.30
C GLN A 149 -0.24 -2.47 -20.79
N THR A 150 -0.89 -2.49 -21.95
CA THR A 150 -1.49 -1.30 -22.55
C THR A 150 -2.74 -0.92 -21.74
N ASN A 151 -3.09 0.36 -21.63
CA ASN A 151 -4.29 0.82 -20.91
C ASN A 151 -5.57 0.02 -21.24
N ALA A 152 -5.69 -0.46 -22.49
CA ALA A 152 -6.81 -1.29 -22.95
C ALA A 152 -6.92 -2.66 -22.24
N GLN A 153 -5.83 -3.20 -21.67
CA GLN A 153 -5.81 -4.47 -20.94
C GLN A 153 -6.11 -4.32 -19.45
N LEU A 154 -6.05 -3.09 -18.93
CA LEU A 154 -6.38 -2.79 -17.53
C LEU A 154 -7.87 -2.46 -17.35
N ASP A 155 -8.57 -2.15 -18.45
CA ASP A 155 -9.99 -1.82 -18.49
C ASP A 155 -10.92 -3.04 -18.74
N GLU A 156 -10.37 -4.25 -18.97
CA GLU A 156 -11.10 -5.53 -19.06
C GLU A 156 -11.19 -6.27 -17.71
#